data_AF-A0A3D2IM15-F1
#
_entry.id   AF-A0A3D2IM15-F1
#
_cell.length_a   1.000
_cell.length_b   1.000
_cell.length_c   1.000
_cell.angle_alpha   90.00
_cell.angle_beta   90.00
_cell.angle_gamma   90.00
#
_symmetry.space_group_name_H-M   'P 1'
#
loop_
_entity.id
_entity.type
_entity.pdbx_description
1 polymer ?
#
loop_
_entity_poly.entity_id
_entity_poly.type
_entity_poly.pdbx_seq_one_letter_code
_entity_poly.pdbx_strand_id
1 'polypeptide(L)'
;MKAVVGIVNSQFLQMKMVVVMIAVQEFHAPNVESVLKNVRNEKVKKGNIMTKNLTKTLTELEKRFAELASENYFSQESKTNTQIAIEAGYAKESAYQRGYENTTYRIKPHVVERIEELKEDFRVRNQITPEKHMARLNHLGKKAEEKDMIGVAVNAEVHRGKMAGYYVEKKLIGNANLEDLTEDELNERMKKIEEQYGLITGHENKGEEEDET
;
A
#
# COMPACT_ATOMS: atom_id res chain seq x y z
N MET A 1 -52.19 -19.34 -50.55
CA MET A 1 -51.60 -18.99 -49.23
C MET A 1 -50.29 -19.69 -48.88
N LYS A 2 -50.00 -20.91 -49.38
CA LYS A 2 -48.74 -21.63 -49.03
C LYS A 2 -47.45 -21.09 -49.69
N ALA A 3 -47.53 -20.42 -50.85
CA ALA A 3 -46.35 -19.91 -51.56
C ALA A 3 -45.76 -18.62 -50.94
N VAL A 4 -46.59 -17.78 -50.30
CA VAL A 4 -46.14 -16.52 -49.71
C VAL A 4 -45.30 -16.77 -48.45
N VAL A 5 -45.72 -17.72 -47.59
CA VAL A 5 -45.04 -18.05 -46.32
C VAL A 5 -43.62 -18.59 -46.54
N GLY A 6 -43.38 -19.33 -47.63
CA GLY A 6 -42.04 -19.85 -47.96
C GLY A 6 -41.03 -18.76 -48.37
N ILE A 7 -41.49 -17.72 -49.08
CA ILE A 7 -40.65 -16.59 -49.50
C ILE A 7 -40.29 -15.72 -48.29
N VAL A 8 -41.24 -15.48 -47.37
CA VAL A 8 -40.96 -14.69 -46.16
C VAL A 8 -39.95 -15.42 -45.26
N ASN A 9 -40.07 -16.74 -45.09
CA ASN A 9 -39.11 -17.52 -44.28
C ASN A 9 -37.71 -17.61 -44.92
N SER A 10 -37.60 -17.70 -46.26
CA SER A 10 -36.31 -17.70 -46.95
C SER A 10 -35.62 -16.33 -46.89
N GLN A 11 -36.38 -15.24 -47.00
CA GLN A 11 -35.88 -13.87 -46.85
C GLN A 11 -35.42 -13.61 -45.41
N PHE A 12 -36.14 -14.13 -44.42
CA PHE A 12 -35.76 -14.00 -43.00
C PHE A 12 -34.52 -14.82 -42.63
N LEU A 13 -34.31 -15.98 -43.27
CA LEU A 13 -33.12 -16.81 -43.07
C LEU A 13 -31.87 -16.20 -43.73
N GLN A 14 -32.03 -15.66 -44.95
CA GLN A 14 -30.97 -14.92 -45.65
C GLN A 14 -30.57 -13.65 -44.86
N MET A 15 -31.54 -12.91 -44.33
CA MET A 15 -31.29 -11.70 -43.55
C MET A 15 -30.62 -11.98 -42.21
N LYS A 16 -30.95 -13.09 -41.53
CA LYS A 16 -30.24 -13.53 -40.32
C LYS A 16 -28.80 -13.94 -40.58
N MET A 17 -28.52 -14.58 -41.72
CA MET A 17 -27.16 -15.00 -42.07
C MET A 17 -26.27 -13.79 -42.43
N VAL A 18 -26.85 -12.79 -43.11
CA VAL A 18 -26.17 -11.52 -43.44
C VAL A 18 -25.89 -10.69 -42.18
N VAL A 19 -26.83 -10.61 -41.23
CA VAL A 19 -26.60 -9.90 -39.95
C VAL A 19 -25.52 -10.56 -39.10
N VAL A 20 -25.42 -11.89 -39.10
CA VAL A 20 -24.33 -12.61 -38.41
C VAL A 20 -22.99 -12.42 -39.13
N MET A 21 -22.97 -12.38 -40.48
CA MET A 21 -21.75 -12.07 -41.24
C MET A 21 -21.27 -10.62 -41.03
N ILE A 22 -22.19 -9.65 -41.01
CA ILE A 22 -21.87 -8.23 -40.73
C ILE A 22 -21.36 -8.05 -39.30
N ALA A 23 -21.99 -8.71 -38.31
CA ALA A 23 -21.54 -8.66 -36.91
C ALA A 23 -20.17 -9.33 -36.68
N VAL A 24 -19.74 -10.24 -37.57
CA VAL A 24 -18.40 -10.85 -37.54
C VAL A 24 -17.36 -10.00 -38.29
N GLN A 25 -17.77 -9.16 -39.26
CA GLN A 25 -16.87 -8.29 -40.03
C GLN A 25 -16.61 -6.91 -39.39
N GLU A 26 -17.46 -6.42 -38.50
CA GLU A 26 -17.24 -5.15 -37.78
C GLU A 26 -16.42 -5.29 -36.48
N PHE A 27 -16.07 -6.51 -36.08
CA PHE A 27 -15.05 -6.76 -35.05
C PHE A 27 -13.64 -6.73 -35.68
N HIS A 28 -13.28 -5.63 -36.36
CA HIS A 28 -11.89 -5.36 -36.68
C HIS A 28 -11.20 -4.90 -35.39
N ALA A 29 -10.96 -5.85 -34.49
CA ALA A 29 -10.17 -5.63 -33.30
C ALA A 29 -8.84 -5.00 -33.75
N PRO A 30 -8.45 -3.82 -33.24
CA PRO A 30 -7.13 -3.26 -33.54
C PRO A 30 -6.11 -4.36 -33.27
N ASN A 31 -5.30 -4.65 -34.29
CA ASN A 31 -4.38 -5.78 -34.38
C ASN A 31 -3.97 -6.29 -32.99
N VAL A 32 -4.54 -7.43 -32.58
CA VAL A 32 -4.39 -7.98 -31.22
C VAL A 32 -2.91 -8.14 -30.88
N GLU A 33 -2.05 -8.37 -31.88
CA GLU A 33 -0.61 -8.46 -31.72
C GLU A 33 0.06 -7.11 -31.39
N SER A 34 -0.42 -5.99 -31.95
CA SER A 34 0.08 -4.66 -31.60
C SER A 34 -0.41 -4.22 -30.21
N VAL A 35 -1.66 -4.53 -29.87
CA VAL A 35 -2.21 -4.28 -28.52
C VAL A 35 -1.47 -5.12 -27.47
N LEU A 36 -1.23 -6.41 -27.74
CA LEU A 36 -0.46 -7.28 -26.83
C LEU A 36 1.02 -6.86 -26.72
N LYS A 37 1.64 -6.38 -27.81
CA LYS A 37 2.99 -5.81 -27.77
C LYS A 37 3.04 -4.51 -26.96
N ASN A 38 2.03 -3.65 -27.06
CA ASN A 38 1.93 -2.42 -26.29
C ASN A 38 1.70 -2.69 -24.79
N VAL A 39 0.77 -3.58 -24.45
CA VAL A 39 0.52 -4.02 -23.05
C VAL A 39 1.76 -4.69 -22.45
N ARG A 40 2.48 -5.51 -23.22
CA ARG A 40 3.74 -6.13 -22.78
C ARG A 40 4.83 -5.07 -22.59
N ASN A 41 4.95 -4.10 -23.49
CA ASN A 41 5.91 -3.00 -23.37
C ASN A 41 5.58 -2.04 -22.22
N GLU A 42 4.30 -1.80 -21.91
CA GLU A 42 3.87 -1.00 -20.76
C GLU A 42 4.10 -1.72 -19.43
N LYS A 43 3.80 -3.02 -19.35
CA LYS A 43 4.13 -3.84 -18.18
C LYS A 43 5.64 -3.91 -17.95
N VAL A 44 6.42 -4.06 -19.03
CA VAL A 44 7.88 -3.99 -18.97
C VAL A 44 8.32 -2.59 -18.54
N LYS A 45 7.78 -1.49 -19.08
CA LYS A 45 8.11 -0.11 -18.66
C LYS A 45 7.77 0.15 -17.19
N LYS A 46 6.61 -0.28 -16.69
CA LYS A 46 6.16 -0.06 -15.30
C LYS A 46 6.90 -0.93 -14.29
N GLY A 47 7.14 -2.20 -14.64
CA GLY A 47 8.10 -3.04 -13.93
C GLY A 47 9.48 -2.39 -13.91
N ASN A 48 9.93 -1.80 -15.03
CA ASN A 48 11.21 -1.09 -15.11
C ASN A 48 11.23 0.19 -14.28
N ILE A 49 10.14 0.96 -14.14
CA ILE A 49 10.08 2.22 -13.37
C ILE A 49 10.04 1.96 -11.85
N MET A 50 9.23 1.01 -11.39
CA MET A 50 9.20 0.57 -9.99
C MET A 50 10.57 0.03 -9.58
N THR A 51 11.15 -0.85 -10.40
CA THR A 51 12.52 -1.34 -10.18
C THR A 51 13.57 -0.26 -10.37
N LYS A 52 13.40 0.75 -11.24
CA LYS A 52 14.36 1.88 -11.37
C LYS A 52 14.44 2.74 -10.11
N ASN A 53 13.30 2.98 -9.46
CA ASN A 53 13.24 3.77 -8.23
C ASN A 53 13.74 2.98 -7.02
N LEU A 54 13.53 1.67 -6.98
CA LEU A 54 14.11 0.75 -5.99
C LEU A 54 15.62 0.52 -6.20
N THR A 55 16.10 0.53 -7.45
CA THR A 55 17.53 0.36 -7.79
C THR A 55 18.34 1.66 -7.71
N LYS A 56 17.70 2.78 -7.32
CA LYS A 56 18.41 4.03 -7.11
C LYS A 56 19.32 3.89 -5.89
N THR A 57 20.62 4.05 -6.12
CA THR A 57 21.62 4.02 -5.05
C THR A 57 21.37 5.16 -4.06
N LEU A 58 21.33 4.85 -2.76
CA LEU A 58 21.16 5.86 -1.72
C LEU A 58 22.35 6.82 -1.70
N THR A 59 22.05 8.11 -1.56
CA THR A 59 23.07 9.12 -1.26
C THR A 59 23.57 9.02 0.19
N GLU A 60 24.75 9.53 0.49
CA GLU A 60 25.33 9.47 1.84
C GLU A 60 24.43 10.14 2.90
N LEU A 61 23.78 11.26 2.55
CA LEU A 61 22.82 11.93 3.44
C LEU A 61 21.56 11.09 3.68
N GLU A 62 21.08 10.38 2.64
CA GLU A 62 19.92 9.49 2.76
C GLU A 62 20.24 8.25 3.59
N LYS A 63 21.45 7.68 3.47
CA LYS A 63 21.92 6.58 4.32
C LYS A 63 21.97 7.00 5.78
N ARG A 64 22.60 8.15 6.06
CA ARG A 64 22.71 8.68 7.42
C ARG A 64 21.34 9.02 8.01
N PHE A 65 20.43 9.57 7.20
CA PHE A 65 19.05 9.78 7.61
C PHE A 65 18.36 8.47 7.96
N ALA A 66 18.55 7.42 7.14
CA ALA A 66 17.94 6.12 7.37
C ALA A 66 18.45 5.46 8.67
N GLU A 67 19.76 5.54 8.93
CA GLU A 67 20.38 5.08 10.18
C GLU A 67 19.79 5.79 11.39
N LEU A 68 19.82 7.12 11.41
CA LEU A 68 19.27 7.92 12.52
C LEU A 68 17.77 7.70 12.71
N ALA A 69 17.00 7.53 11.62
CA ALA A 69 15.57 7.24 11.69
C ALA A 69 15.30 5.84 12.27
N SER A 70 16.12 4.84 11.92
CA SER A 70 16.02 3.50 12.49
C SER A 70 16.38 3.48 13.98
N GLU A 71 17.44 4.19 14.38
CA GLU A 71 17.85 4.33 15.78
C GLU A 71 16.79 5.06 16.61
N ASN A 72 16.21 6.14 16.04
CA ASN A 72 15.17 6.90 16.71
C ASN A 72 13.94 6.04 17.00
N TYR A 73 13.58 5.10 16.12
CA TYR A 73 12.45 4.20 16.30
C TYR A 73 12.58 3.28 17.54
N PHE A 74 13.81 2.90 17.92
CA PHE A 74 14.07 2.06 19.08
C PHE A 74 14.57 2.83 20.31
N SER A 75 14.81 4.13 20.17
CA SER A 75 15.24 5.01 21.27
C SER A 75 14.09 5.34 22.21
N GLN A 76 14.43 5.74 23.44
CA GLN A 76 13.48 6.30 24.40
C GLN A 76 13.15 7.78 24.08
N GLU A 77 14.04 8.46 23.36
CA GLU A 77 13.86 9.85 22.94
C GLU A 77 13.27 9.91 21.53
N SER A 78 12.09 10.51 21.41
CA SER A 78 11.42 10.69 20.12
C SER A 78 11.88 11.99 19.46
N LYS A 79 12.49 11.90 18.29
CA LYS A 79 12.91 13.05 17.48
C LYS A 79 11.98 13.17 16.29
N THR A 80 11.66 14.40 15.91
CA THR A 80 10.87 14.67 14.69
C THR A 80 11.71 14.39 13.43
N ASN A 81 11.04 14.05 12.31
CA ASN A 81 11.72 13.84 11.02
C ASN A 81 12.60 15.04 10.61
N THR A 82 12.18 16.26 10.94
CA THR A 82 12.95 17.48 10.70
C THR A 82 14.25 17.50 11.51
N GLN A 83 14.21 17.14 12.79
CA GLN A 83 15.40 17.07 13.64
C GLN A 83 16.36 16.00 13.14
N ILE A 84 15.84 14.82 12.76
CA ILE A 84 16.63 13.74 12.17
C ILE A 84 17.30 14.20 10.87
N ALA A 85 16.58 14.95 10.03
CA ALA A 85 17.17 15.53 8.82
C ALA A 85 18.29 16.53 9.11
N ILE A 86 18.12 17.39 10.12
CA ILE A 86 19.19 18.31 10.54
C ILE A 86 20.41 17.52 11.03
N GLU A 87 20.22 16.49 11.85
CA GLU A 87 21.29 15.65 12.38
C GLU A 87 22.00 14.82 11.30
N ALA A 88 21.26 14.40 10.27
CA ALA A 88 21.82 13.74 9.09
C ALA A 88 22.71 14.69 8.25
N GLY A 89 22.58 16.01 8.43
CA GLY A 89 23.38 17.03 7.75
C GLY A 89 22.63 17.80 6.66
N TYR A 90 21.29 17.72 6.60
CA TYR A 90 20.51 18.59 5.72
C TYR A 90 20.48 20.02 6.27
N ALA A 91 20.47 21.00 5.36
CA ALA A 91 20.35 22.40 5.73
C ALA A 91 19.02 22.67 6.46
N LYS A 92 19.07 23.43 7.55
CA LYS A 92 17.92 23.69 8.44
C LYS A 92 16.68 24.20 7.70
N GLU A 93 16.87 25.10 6.73
CA GLU A 93 15.79 25.66 5.90
C GLU A 93 15.10 24.59 5.04
N SER A 94 15.83 23.55 4.63
CA SER A 94 15.31 22.46 3.78
C SER A 94 14.91 21.20 4.57
N ALA A 95 15.30 21.10 5.84
CA ALA A 95 15.23 19.87 6.61
C ALA A 95 13.80 19.37 6.80
N TYR A 96 12.83 20.27 6.91
CA TYR A 96 11.41 19.91 7.00
C TYR A 96 10.95 19.16 5.75
N GLN A 97 11.22 19.72 4.58
CA GLN A 97 10.86 19.11 3.30
C GLN A 97 11.62 17.79 3.09
N ARG A 98 12.93 17.76 3.37
CA ARG A 98 13.75 16.54 3.22
C ARG A 98 13.29 15.42 4.14
N GLY A 99 12.92 15.74 5.38
CA GLY A 99 12.34 14.77 6.31
C GLY A 99 11.04 14.16 5.79
N TYR A 100 10.17 14.97 5.19
CA TYR A 100 8.93 14.50 4.54
C TYR A 100 9.23 13.62 3.31
N GLU A 101 10.12 14.06 2.41
CA GLU A 101 10.47 13.31 1.20
C GLU A 101 11.09 11.94 1.54
N ASN A 102 12.01 11.89 2.50
CA ASN A 102 12.74 10.67 2.88
C ASN A 102 11.87 9.66 3.64
N THR A 103 10.74 10.09 4.21
CA THR A 103 9.80 9.21 4.93
C THR A 103 8.56 8.84 4.10
N THR A 104 8.37 9.47 2.94
CA THR A 104 7.23 9.21 2.07
C THR A 104 7.60 8.21 0.98
N TYR A 105 7.02 7.01 1.03
CA TYR A 105 7.29 5.93 0.08
C TYR A 105 7.06 6.36 -1.38
N ARG A 106 6.01 7.15 -1.65
CA ARG A 106 5.69 7.66 -3.00
C ARG A 106 6.79 8.53 -3.60
N ILE A 107 7.55 9.24 -2.77
CA ILE A 107 8.58 10.19 -3.23
C ILE A 107 9.94 9.51 -3.29
N LYS A 108 10.33 8.80 -2.23
CA LYS A 108 11.63 8.13 -2.13
C LYS A 108 11.48 6.71 -1.56
N PRO A 109 10.99 5.76 -2.38
CA PRO A 109 10.75 4.40 -1.91
C PRO A 109 12.05 3.72 -1.44
N HIS A 110 13.18 3.98 -2.10
CA HIS A 110 14.50 3.42 -1.77
C HIS A 110 15.02 3.83 -0.39
N VAL A 111 14.67 5.03 0.10
CA VAL A 111 15.07 5.47 1.45
C VAL A 111 14.20 4.83 2.51
N VAL A 112 12.90 4.73 2.25
CA VAL A 112 11.94 4.09 3.16
C VAL A 112 12.24 2.61 3.32
N GLU A 113 12.50 1.90 2.23
CA GLU A 113 12.90 0.49 2.27
C GLU A 113 14.19 0.30 3.06
N ARG A 114 15.20 1.18 2.87
CA ARG A 114 16.42 1.12 3.68
C ARG A 114 16.16 1.30 5.17
N ILE A 115 15.25 2.20 5.55
CA ILE A 115 14.84 2.38 6.95
C ILE A 115 14.21 1.09 7.50
N GLU A 116 13.40 0.41 6.71
CA GLU A 116 12.75 -0.84 7.09
C GLU A 116 13.76 -1.98 7.22
N GLU A 117 14.68 -2.14 6.27
CA GLU A 117 15.79 -3.09 6.35
C GLU A 117 16.58 -2.92 7.65
N LEU A 118 16.96 -1.68 7.99
CA LEU A 118 17.72 -1.39 9.22
C LEU A 118 16.92 -1.70 10.49
N LYS A 119 15.59 -1.49 10.46
CA LYS A 119 14.71 -1.87 11.57
C LYS A 119 14.64 -3.38 11.74
N GLU A 120 14.47 -4.12 10.65
CA GLU A 120 14.43 -5.58 10.69
C GLU A 120 15.79 -6.16 11.11
N ASP A 121 16.89 -5.64 10.60
CA ASP A 121 18.24 -6.00 11.05
C ASP A 121 18.42 -5.76 12.55
N PHE A 122 17.91 -4.65 13.09
CA PHE A 122 17.92 -4.39 14.53
C PHE A 122 17.06 -5.40 15.29
N ARG A 123 15.85 -5.72 14.81
CA ARG A 123 14.98 -6.73 15.43
C ARG A 123 15.65 -8.11 15.45
N VAL A 124 16.29 -8.51 14.36
CA VAL A 124 16.99 -9.80 14.24
C VAL A 124 18.20 -9.83 15.17
N ARG A 125 19.07 -8.82 15.13
CA ARG A 125 20.28 -8.75 15.99
C ARG A 125 19.91 -8.75 17.47
N ASN A 126 18.88 -7.99 17.84
CA ASN A 126 18.41 -7.89 19.23
C ASN A 126 17.42 -9.00 19.59
N GLN A 127 17.11 -9.89 18.64
CA GLN A 127 16.18 -11.01 18.78
C GLN A 127 14.85 -10.57 19.42
N ILE A 128 14.30 -9.45 18.95
CA ILE A 128 13.03 -8.91 19.41
C ILE A 128 11.92 -9.77 18.79
N THR A 129 11.65 -10.92 19.41
CA THR A 129 10.56 -11.81 19.02
C THR A 129 9.39 -11.69 20.00
N PRO A 130 8.16 -11.96 19.56
CA PRO A 130 6.99 -11.97 20.44
C PRO A 130 7.20 -12.89 21.66
N GLU A 131 7.85 -14.03 21.47
CA GLU A 131 8.13 -15.01 22.54
C GLU A 131 9.06 -14.42 23.59
N LYS A 132 10.11 -13.71 23.17
CA LYS A 132 11.01 -13.02 24.12
C LYS A 132 10.31 -11.90 24.84
N HIS A 133 9.40 -11.18 24.17
CA HIS A 133 8.62 -10.14 24.82
C HIS A 133 7.68 -10.73 25.89
N MET A 134 7.00 -11.85 25.59
CA MET A 134 6.19 -12.59 26.56
C MET A 134 7.02 -13.12 27.73
N ALA A 135 8.19 -13.69 27.46
CA ALA A 135 9.11 -14.17 28.50
C ALA A 135 9.58 -13.02 29.41
N ARG A 136 9.89 -11.85 28.82
CA ARG A 136 10.28 -10.65 29.56
C ARG A 136 9.15 -10.13 30.44
N LEU A 137 7.91 -10.09 29.94
CA LEU A 137 6.75 -9.68 30.73
C LEU A 137 6.49 -10.64 31.90
N ASN A 138 6.61 -11.96 31.69
CA ASN A 138 6.49 -12.94 32.78
C ASN A 138 7.55 -12.72 33.87
N HIS A 139 8.80 -12.47 33.47
CA HIS A 139 9.87 -12.17 34.41
C HIS A 139 9.61 -10.88 35.20
N LEU A 140 9.11 -9.83 34.55
CA LEU A 140 8.74 -8.58 35.23
C LEU A 140 7.56 -8.78 36.19
N GLY A 141 6.57 -9.61 35.83
CA GLY A 141 5.46 -9.99 36.69
C GLY A 141 5.95 -10.70 37.95
N LYS A 142 6.76 -11.76 37.82
CA LYS A 142 7.35 -12.48 38.96
C LYS A 142 8.17 -11.57 39.87
N LYS A 143 9.00 -10.69 39.28
CA LYS A 143 9.78 -9.72 40.05
C LYS A 143 8.92 -8.69 40.78
N ALA A 144 7.73 -8.37 40.25
CA ALA A 144 6.76 -7.52 40.92
C ALA A 144 6.06 -8.26 42.07
N GLU A 145 5.72 -9.54 41.89
CA GLU A 145 5.19 -10.42 42.95
C GLU A 145 6.19 -10.57 44.10
N GLU A 146 7.47 -10.82 43.81
CA GLU A 146 8.56 -10.88 44.81
C GLU A 146 8.72 -9.58 45.62
N LYS A 147 8.24 -8.45 45.10
CA LYS A 147 8.28 -7.13 45.73
C LYS A 147 6.94 -6.69 46.31
N ASP A 148 5.96 -7.59 46.39
CA ASP A 148 4.58 -7.32 46.83
C ASP A 148 3.87 -6.23 46.01
N MET A 149 4.33 -5.94 44.79
CA MET A 149 3.75 -4.95 43.88
C MET A 149 2.66 -5.59 43.01
N ILE A 150 1.60 -6.10 43.65
CA ILE A 150 0.57 -6.92 43.00
C ILE A 150 -0.11 -6.20 41.82
N GLY A 151 -0.37 -4.89 41.93
CA GLY A 151 -0.94 -4.11 40.82
C GLY A 151 -0.07 -4.11 39.55
N VAL A 152 1.26 -4.08 39.72
CA VAL A 152 2.20 -4.14 38.58
C VAL A 152 2.26 -5.56 38.01
N ALA A 153 2.19 -6.59 38.85
CA ALA A 153 2.13 -7.98 38.40
C ALA A 153 0.87 -8.26 37.57
N VAL A 154 -0.30 -7.81 38.03
CA VAL A 154 -1.57 -7.94 37.30
C VAL A 154 -1.50 -7.20 35.95
N ASN A 155 -0.95 -5.99 35.93
CA ASN A 155 -0.77 -5.25 34.67
C ASN A 155 0.16 -5.98 33.70
N ALA A 156 1.26 -6.57 34.17
CA ALA A 156 2.15 -7.36 33.35
C ALA A 156 1.41 -8.56 32.71
N GLU A 157 0.52 -9.21 33.44
CA GLU A 157 -0.29 -10.33 32.93
C GLU A 157 -1.34 -9.88 31.90
N VAL A 158 -2.01 -8.75 32.12
CA VAL A 158 -2.91 -8.15 31.13
C VAL A 158 -2.15 -7.84 29.84
N HIS A 159 -0.95 -7.27 29.92
CA HIS A 159 -0.12 -7.02 28.74
C HIS A 159 0.34 -8.30 28.05
N ARG A 160 0.63 -9.38 28.80
CA ARG A 160 0.91 -10.71 28.21
C ARG A 160 -0.28 -11.23 27.44
N GLY A 161 -1.47 -11.15 28.02
CA GLY A 161 -2.69 -11.58 27.33
C GLY A 161 -2.99 -10.74 26.10
N LYS A 162 -2.70 -9.44 26.12
CA LYS A 162 -2.80 -8.56 24.93
C LYS A 162 -1.83 -9.00 23.84
N MET A 163 -0.57 -9.29 24.20
CA MET A 163 0.45 -9.77 23.25
C MET A 163 0.13 -11.15 22.68
N ALA A 164 -0.49 -12.03 23.46
CA ALA A 164 -0.98 -13.34 23.00
C ALA A 164 -2.26 -13.25 22.14
N GLY A 165 -2.87 -12.07 22.02
CA GLY A 165 -4.08 -11.86 21.23
C GLY A 165 -5.40 -12.18 21.95
N TYR A 166 -5.39 -12.40 23.27
CA TYR A 166 -6.62 -12.67 24.03
C TYR A 166 -7.53 -11.45 24.19
N TYR A 167 -6.97 -10.24 24.06
CA TYR A 167 -7.73 -9.00 24.16
C TYR A 167 -7.79 -8.32 22.79
N VAL A 168 -9.01 -8.04 22.33
CA VAL A 168 -9.25 -7.21 21.15
C VAL A 168 -9.74 -5.85 21.62
N GLU A 169 -8.88 -4.83 21.52
CA GLU A 169 -9.26 -3.46 21.86
C GLU A 169 -10.11 -2.87 20.74
N LYS A 170 -11.44 -2.85 20.93
CA LYS A 170 -12.37 -2.19 20.02
C LYS A 170 -12.41 -0.71 20.34
N LYS A 171 -11.56 0.08 19.68
CA LYS A 171 -11.70 1.53 19.68
C LYS A 171 -12.85 1.90 18.74
N LEU A 172 -13.99 2.33 19.30
CA LEU A 172 -15.04 2.98 18.52
C LEU A 172 -14.50 4.33 18.06
N ILE A 173 -13.84 4.34 16.91
CA ILE A 173 -13.54 5.60 16.21
C ILE A 173 -14.90 6.02 15.63
N GLY A 174 -15.49 7.07 16.20
CA GLY A 174 -16.69 7.73 15.69
C GLY A 174 -16.38 8.38 14.35
N ASN A 175 -16.17 7.56 13.32
CA ASN A 175 -16.41 7.96 11.96
C ASN A 175 -17.92 7.89 11.79
N ALA A 176 -18.54 8.89 11.15
CA ALA A 176 -19.87 8.71 10.59
C ALA A 176 -19.90 7.35 9.88
N ASN A 177 -20.94 6.54 10.15
CA ASN A 177 -20.98 5.19 9.62
C ASN A 177 -20.79 5.26 8.10
N LEU A 178 -20.19 4.25 7.48
CA LEU A 178 -20.12 4.22 6.00
C LEU A 178 -21.52 4.37 5.36
N GLU A 179 -22.56 4.02 6.12
CA GLU A 179 -23.98 4.15 5.78
C GLU A 179 -24.50 5.60 5.74
N ASP A 180 -23.79 6.55 6.37
CA ASP A 180 -24.14 7.97 6.41
C ASP A 180 -23.44 8.79 5.31
N LEU A 181 -22.51 8.17 4.55
CA LEU A 181 -21.80 8.82 3.44
C LEU A 181 -22.60 8.69 2.16
N THR A 182 -22.64 9.76 1.37
CA THR A 182 -23.22 9.72 0.02
C THR A 182 -22.33 8.89 -0.93
N GLU A 183 -22.90 8.39 -2.02
CA GLU A 183 -22.17 7.56 -3.01
C GLU A 183 -20.96 8.31 -3.59
N ASP A 184 -21.08 9.62 -3.80
CA ASP A 184 -20.00 10.49 -4.28
C ASP A 184 -18.86 10.63 -3.26
N GLU A 185 -19.18 10.82 -1.98
CA GLU A 185 -18.18 10.90 -0.90
C GLU A 185 -17.45 9.58 -0.69
N LEU A 186 -18.16 8.46 -0.88
CA LEU A 186 -17.56 7.13 -0.82
C LEU A 186 -16.60 6.90 -1.99
N ASN A 187 -16.98 7.28 -3.21
CA ASN A 187 -16.15 7.18 -4.40
C ASN A 187 -14.89 8.07 -4.30
N GLU A 188 -15.02 9.29 -3.81
CA GLU A 188 -13.86 10.15 -3.54
C GLU A 188 -12.90 9.52 -2.52
N ARG A 189 -13.45 8.91 -1.46
CA ARG A 189 -12.64 8.28 -0.41
C ARG A 189 -11.92 7.04 -0.94
N MET A 190 -12.59 6.24 -1.78
CA MET A 190 -11.98 5.11 -2.47
C MET A 190 -10.84 5.56 -3.39
N LYS A 191 -11.08 6.60 -4.20
CA LYS A 191 -10.05 7.17 -5.08
C LYS A 191 -8.85 7.69 -4.30
N LYS A 192 -9.05 8.37 -3.17
CA LYS A 192 -7.96 8.84 -2.29
C LYS A 192 -7.15 7.67 -1.73
N ILE A 193 -7.80 6.58 -1.34
CA ILE A 193 -7.10 5.37 -0.85
C ILE A 193 -6.29 4.74 -2.00
N GLU A 194 -6.88 4.60 -3.19
CA GLU A 194 -6.18 4.07 -4.36
C GLU A 194 -4.98 4.94 -4.76
N GLU A 195 -5.10 6.26 -4.72
CA GLU A 195 -3.98 7.18 -4.97
C GLU A 195 -2.88 7.08 -3.91
N GLN A 196 -3.24 6.80 -2.66
CA GLN A 196 -2.29 6.66 -1.55
C GLN A 196 -1.56 5.31 -1.54
N TYR A 197 -2.27 4.22 -1.87
CA TYR A 197 -1.76 2.85 -1.73
C TYR A 197 -1.54 2.13 -3.07
N GLY A 198 -1.94 2.71 -4.20
CA GLY A 198 -1.81 2.11 -5.53
C GLY A 198 -0.37 1.83 -5.94
N LEU A 199 0.59 2.59 -5.40
CA LEU A 199 2.02 2.32 -5.58
C LEU A 199 2.48 1.02 -4.91
N ILE A 200 1.77 0.56 -3.87
CA ILE A 200 2.07 -0.68 -3.15
C ILE A 200 1.37 -1.86 -3.82
N THR A 201 0.15 -1.66 -4.36
CA THR A 201 -0.68 -2.73 -4.92
C THR A 201 -0.57 -2.93 -6.43
N GLY A 202 0.15 -2.07 -7.16
CA GLY A 202 0.44 -2.27 -8.58
C GLY A 202 -0.78 -2.11 -9.51
N HIS A 203 -1.88 -1.55 -9.03
CA HIS A 203 -3.05 -1.21 -9.85
C HIS A 203 -2.88 0.20 -10.44
N GLU A 204 -2.96 0.28 -11.77
CA GLU A 204 -2.74 1.50 -12.54
C GLU A 204 -4.04 2.31 -12.66
N ASN A 205 -4.00 3.59 -12.30
CA ASN A 205 -5.04 4.56 -12.65
C ASN A 205 -5.12 4.68 -14.18
N LYS A 206 -6.23 4.23 -14.78
CA LYS A 206 -6.62 4.68 -16.12
C LYS A 206 -7.24 6.06 -15.95
N GLY A 207 -6.51 7.10 -16.36
CA GLY A 207 -7.11 8.42 -16.55
C GLY A 207 -8.15 8.32 -17.65
N GLU A 208 -9.37 8.76 -17.35
CA GLU A 208 -10.38 9.03 -18.37
C GLU A 208 -9.89 10.25 -19.15
N GLU A 209 -9.54 10.04 -20.43
CA GLU A 209 -9.36 11.12 -21.39
C GLU A 209 -10.76 11.65 -21.71
N GLU A 210 -11.01 12.91 -21.35
CA GLU A 210 -12.19 13.66 -21.78
C GLU A 210 -12.09 13.84 -23.30
N ASP A 211 -12.93 13.12 -24.06
CA ASP A 211 -13.17 13.41 -25.48
C ASP A 211 -13.98 14.72 -25.56
N GLU A 212 -13.30 15.84 -25.85
CA GLU A 212 -13.92 17.06 -26.37
C GLU A 212 -14.56 16.77 -27.74
N THR A 213 -15.90 16.84 -27.81
CA THR A 213 -16.64 17.25 -29.01
C THR A 213 -17.84 18.09 -28.63
#